data_AF-A0A7W1HHD0-F1
#
_entry.id   AF-A0A7W1HHD0-F1
#
_cell.length_a   1.000
_cell.length_b   1.000
_cell.length_c   1.000
_cell.angle_alpha   90.00
_cell.angle_beta   90.00
_cell.angle_gamma   90.00
#
_symmetry.space_group_name_H-M   'P 1'
#
loop_
_entity.id
_entity.type
_entity.pdbx_description
1 polymer ?
#
loop_
_entity_poly.entity_id
_entity_poly.type
_entity_poly.pdbx_seq_one_letter_code
_entity_poly.pdbx_strand_id
1 'polypeptide(L)'
;MQTSIFNNIPLIPLIGEAQKVLGLNDSKATASDQSVWQGKHWSYYVLAGGCLIGAIIAVAGLILQNGFQVLSGCILLITNGIGAYYNKKFSNLTTLGTLVNLLTLKVKETAKELGALKQINNEFTAANDTLKKKISEVKKIFDKGKSKLDDKIKELQKVEESLKETERKMEVLNLLYEKLKKSTHLFSVEMQELIDRSLHFKETGEQFKGEVDRFDGENEELKIMIKNFDGENSEFAEENNQLAIFNDSFTTQLQQMKKMSEDDRRVQMDLQKEIEQLNRSSAEISSMNHKIEKAQAKAEK
;
A
#
# COMPACT_ATOMS: atom_id res chain seq x y z
N MET A 1 13.34 15.49 -13.07
CA MET A 1 13.27 15.58 -14.54
C MET A 1 12.39 16.77 -14.90
N GLN A 2 13.02 17.93 -15.08
CA GLN A 2 12.35 19.20 -15.29
C GLN A 2 11.95 19.37 -16.76
N THR A 3 10.69 19.74 -16.92
CA THR A 3 9.99 20.37 -18.03
C THR A 3 10.86 21.08 -19.09
N SER A 4 10.85 20.56 -20.33
CA SER A 4 11.24 21.29 -21.55
C SER A 4 10.11 21.24 -22.58
N ILE A 5 9.07 22.06 -22.42
CA ILE A 5 8.05 22.24 -23.47
C ILE A 5 7.61 23.70 -23.45
N PHE A 6 8.45 24.63 -23.90
CA PHE A 6 8.05 25.95 -24.41
C PHE A 6 9.25 26.59 -25.13
N ASN A 7 9.66 26.00 -26.25
CA ASN A 7 10.54 26.65 -27.22
C ASN A 7 9.97 26.33 -28.60
N ASN A 8 9.07 27.19 -29.09
CA ASN A 8 8.81 27.48 -30.50
C ASN A 8 7.49 28.25 -30.62
N ILE A 9 7.57 29.58 -30.45
CA ILE A 9 6.64 30.50 -31.08
C ILE A 9 7.52 31.49 -31.85
N PRO A 10 7.48 31.52 -33.19
CA PRO A 10 8.24 32.49 -33.95
C PRO A 10 7.61 33.87 -33.75
N LEU A 11 8.31 34.73 -33.02
CA LEU A 11 8.10 36.17 -33.01
C LEU A 11 8.46 36.71 -34.40
N ILE A 12 7.45 36.86 -35.24
CA ILE A 12 7.52 37.57 -36.53
C ILE A 12 7.70 39.08 -36.24
N PRO A 13 8.55 39.80 -36.99
CA PRO A 13 9.06 41.11 -36.60
C PRO A 13 8.09 42.23 -37.00
N LEU A 14 7.20 42.59 -36.07
CA LEU A 14 6.20 43.66 -36.28
C LEU A 14 6.76 45.10 -36.18
N ILE A 15 8.08 45.28 -36.30
CA ILE A 15 8.74 46.60 -36.19
C ILE A 15 9.41 47.01 -37.52
N GLY A 16 9.56 46.08 -38.49
CA GLY A 16 10.24 46.35 -39.76
C GLY A 16 9.40 47.02 -40.85
N GLU A 17 8.07 47.04 -40.74
CA GLU A 17 7.16 47.51 -41.80
C GLU A 17 6.56 48.90 -41.57
N ALA A 18 6.67 49.45 -40.37
CA ALA A 18 6.31 50.84 -40.10
C ALA A 18 7.29 51.86 -40.73
N GLN A 19 8.52 51.43 -41.07
CA GLN A 19 9.53 52.27 -41.72
C GLN A 19 9.39 52.40 -43.24
N LYS A 20 8.53 51.60 -43.90
CA LYS A 20 8.27 51.72 -45.35
C LYS A 20 7.11 52.68 -45.70
N VAL A 21 6.29 53.07 -44.72
CA VAL A 21 5.12 53.96 -44.94
C VAL A 21 5.51 55.45 -44.93
N LEU A 22 6.66 55.80 -44.35
CA LEU A 22 7.19 57.17 -44.31
C LEU A 22 8.06 57.49 -45.53
N GLY A 23 7.59 57.18 -46.74
CA GLY A 23 8.25 57.47 -48.02
C GLY A 23 8.49 58.95 -48.30
N LEU A 24 9.36 59.57 -47.50
CA LEU A 24 10.01 60.86 -47.66
C LEU A 24 11.27 60.63 -48.48
N ASN A 25 11.11 60.34 -49.77
CA ASN A 25 12.10 60.63 -50.79
C ASN A 25 11.44 60.42 -52.14
N ASP A 26 10.86 61.50 -52.66
CA ASP A 26 11.08 61.98 -54.03
C ASP A 26 10.03 63.07 -54.32
N SER A 27 10.35 64.30 -53.96
CA SER A 27 9.76 65.47 -54.60
C SER A 27 10.88 66.34 -55.18
N LYS A 28 11.45 65.87 -56.30
CA LYS A 28 11.89 66.78 -57.36
C LYS A 28 10.67 67.55 -57.86
N ALA A 29 10.29 68.59 -57.14
CA ALA A 29 9.43 69.64 -57.70
C ALA A 29 10.33 70.54 -58.54
N THR A 30 10.51 70.16 -59.80
CA THR A 30 11.00 71.06 -60.85
C THR A 30 10.05 72.24 -60.93
N ALA A 31 10.47 73.36 -60.33
CA ALA A 31 9.99 74.68 -60.70
C ALA A 31 10.44 74.94 -62.15
N SER A 32 9.65 74.50 -63.12
CA SER A 32 9.84 74.84 -64.53
C SER A 32 8.75 75.82 -64.95
N ASP A 33 9.19 77.06 -65.12
CA ASP A 33 8.74 78.02 -66.12
C ASP A 33 7.24 78.18 -66.35
N GLN A 34 6.67 79.14 -65.62
CA GLN A 34 5.84 80.15 -66.28
C GLN A 34 6.27 81.54 -65.84
N SER A 35 7.05 82.15 -66.73
CA SER A 35 7.54 83.52 -66.76
C SER A 35 6.39 84.53 -66.80
N VAL A 36 5.85 84.89 -65.64
CA VAL A 36 4.88 85.99 -65.54
C VAL A 36 5.65 87.30 -65.30
N TRP A 37 6.10 87.88 -66.40
CA TRP A 37 6.35 89.31 -66.64
C TRP A 37 6.48 90.21 -65.39
N GLN A 38 7.67 90.23 -64.77
CA GLN A 38 8.03 91.21 -63.73
C GLN A 38 8.36 92.62 -64.28
N GLY A 39 7.86 92.96 -65.46
CA GLY A 39 8.03 94.29 -66.05
C GLY A 39 6.85 95.19 -65.69
N LYS A 40 7.10 96.28 -64.95
CA LYS A 40 6.13 97.37 -64.78
C LYS A 40 5.53 97.71 -66.16
N HIS A 41 4.24 97.41 -66.37
CA HIS A 41 3.59 97.55 -67.67
C HIS A 41 3.84 98.95 -68.26
N TRP A 42 4.18 99.02 -69.55
CA TRP A 42 4.50 100.26 -70.27
C TRP A 42 3.43 101.35 -70.10
N SER A 43 2.18 100.94 -69.87
CA SER A 43 1.06 101.83 -69.57
C SER A 43 1.25 102.67 -68.29
N TYR A 44 2.00 102.20 -67.29
CA TYR A 44 2.34 103.00 -66.11
C TYR A 44 3.23 104.20 -66.46
N TYR A 45 4.23 104.00 -67.33
CA TYR A 45 5.13 105.07 -67.75
C TYR A 45 4.42 106.09 -68.63
N VAL A 46 3.50 105.64 -69.48
CA VAL A 46 2.66 106.51 -70.31
C VAL A 46 1.73 107.37 -69.43
N LEU A 47 1.11 106.77 -68.41
CA LEU A 47 0.23 107.50 -67.48
C LEU A 47 1.01 108.47 -66.58
N ALA A 48 2.16 108.06 -66.03
CA ALA A 48 3.01 108.96 -65.24
C ALA A 48 3.55 110.12 -66.09
N GLY A 49 3.91 109.87 -67.35
CA GLY A 49 4.33 110.90 -68.30
C GLY A 49 3.20 111.87 -68.65
N GLY A 50 1.98 111.36 -68.90
CA GLY A 50 0.79 112.19 -69.13
C GLY A 50 0.43 113.09 -67.94
N CYS A 51 0.70 112.63 -66.72
CA CYS A 51 0.52 113.40 -65.49
C CYS A 51 1.48 114.61 -65.43
N LEU A 52 2.75 114.39 -65.76
CA LEU A 52 3.77 115.45 -65.84
C LEU A 52 3.46 116.47 -66.94
N ILE A 53 3.04 116.01 -68.12
CA ILE A 53 2.66 116.90 -69.23
C ILE A 53 1.44 117.74 -68.85
N GLY A 54 0.43 117.15 -68.20
CA GLY A 54 -0.73 117.87 -67.67
C GLY A 54 -0.33 118.97 -66.67
N ALA A 55 0.65 118.70 -65.79
CA ALA A 55 1.19 119.67 -64.84
C ALA A 55 1.79 120.88 -65.56
N ILE A 56 2.61 120.63 -66.58
CA ILE A 56 3.30 121.67 -67.35
C ILE A 56 2.29 122.54 -68.09
N ILE A 57 1.28 121.93 -68.71
CA ILE A 57 0.22 122.65 -69.42
C ILE A 57 -0.61 123.50 -68.45
N ALA A 58 -0.93 122.99 -67.26
CA ALA A 58 -1.68 123.73 -66.25
C ALA A 58 -0.91 124.97 -65.75
N VAL A 59 0.40 124.84 -65.50
CA VAL A 59 1.26 125.95 -65.07
C VAL A 59 1.43 126.98 -66.18
N ALA A 60 1.64 126.53 -67.43
CA ALA A 60 1.76 127.42 -68.58
C ALA A 60 0.47 128.22 -68.84
N GLY A 61 -0.71 127.57 -68.73
CA GLY A 61 -2.01 128.24 -68.86
C GLY A 61 -2.25 129.28 -67.76
N LEU A 62 -1.72 129.06 -66.55
CA LEU A 62 -1.81 129.98 -65.41
C LEU A 62 -1.00 131.25 -65.65
N ILE A 63 0.20 131.12 -66.21
CA ILE A 63 1.08 132.24 -66.57
C ILE A 63 0.45 133.10 -67.67
N LEU A 64 -0.21 132.47 -68.65
CA LEU A 64 -0.85 133.16 -69.77
C LEU A 64 -2.27 133.66 -69.45
N GLN A 65 -2.74 133.49 -68.21
CA GLN A 65 -4.11 133.80 -67.74
C GLN A 65 -5.23 133.19 -68.63
N ASN A 66 -4.94 132.06 -69.29
CA ASN A 66 -5.92 131.36 -70.11
C ASN A 66 -6.55 130.22 -69.30
N GLY A 67 -7.68 130.53 -68.65
CA GLY A 67 -8.36 129.62 -67.74
C GLY A 67 -8.75 128.26 -68.36
N PHE A 68 -8.97 128.20 -69.68
CA PHE A 68 -9.31 126.94 -70.35
C PHE A 68 -8.13 125.96 -70.41
N GLN A 69 -6.90 126.47 -70.59
CA GLN A 69 -5.70 125.64 -70.63
C GLN A 69 -5.27 125.16 -69.24
N VAL A 70 -5.54 125.98 -68.20
CA VAL A 70 -5.36 125.56 -66.81
C VAL A 70 -6.26 124.38 -66.48
N LEU A 71 -7.54 124.48 -66.86
CA LEU A 71 -8.52 123.44 -66.57
C LEU A 71 -8.18 122.12 -67.28
N SER A 72 -7.79 122.17 -68.57
CA SER A 72 -7.43 120.97 -69.33
C SER A 72 -6.15 120.31 -68.82
N GLY A 73 -5.15 121.10 -68.41
CA GLY A 73 -3.93 120.59 -67.78
C GLY A 73 -4.19 119.90 -66.43
N CYS A 74 -5.02 120.50 -65.57
CA CYS A 74 -5.40 119.92 -64.28
C CYS A 74 -6.19 118.62 -64.45
N ILE A 75 -7.10 118.55 -65.42
CA ILE A 75 -7.86 117.33 -65.70
C ILE A 75 -6.90 116.21 -66.10
N LEU A 76 -6.01 116.44 -67.08
CA LEU A 76 -5.02 115.45 -67.53
C LEU A 76 -4.10 114.95 -66.41
N LEU A 77 -3.72 115.83 -65.48
CA LEU A 77 -2.92 115.46 -64.31
C LEU A 77 -3.69 114.51 -63.39
N ILE A 78 -4.95 114.83 -63.10
CA ILE A 78 -5.76 114.04 -62.16
C ILE A 78 -6.13 112.68 -62.77
N THR A 79 -6.65 112.63 -64.00
CA THR A 79 -7.05 111.35 -64.61
C THR A 79 -5.88 110.41 -64.82
N ASN A 80 -4.73 110.92 -65.28
CA ASN A 80 -3.55 110.09 -65.47
C ASN A 80 -2.90 109.68 -64.14
N GLY A 81 -2.93 110.55 -63.12
CA GLY A 81 -2.47 110.24 -61.77
C GLY A 81 -3.30 109.13 -61.11
N ILE A 82 -4.63 109.18 -61.23
CA ILE A 82 -5.53 108.12 -60.75
C ILE A 82 -5.26 106.81 -61.52
N GLY A 83 -5.12 106.87 -62.84
CA GLY A 83 -4.79 105.71 -63.67
C GLY A 83 -3.48 105.03 -63.23
N ALA A 84 -2.43 105.81 -62.99
CA ALA A 84 -1.15 105.28 -62.52
C ALA A 84 -1.25 104.64 -61.11
N TYR A 85 -2.06 105.21 -60.22
CA TYR A 85 -2.29 104.70 -58.87
C TYR A 85 -3.04 103.35 -58.88
N TYR A 86 -4.10 103.21 -59.69
CA TYR A 86 -4.85 101.95 -59.79
C TYR A 86 -4.04 100.82 -60.42
N ASN A 87 -3.23 101.13 -61.44
CA ASN A 87 -2.39 100.15 -62.12
C ASN A 87 -1.33 99.54 -61.16
N LYS A 88 -0.82 100.35 -60.24
CA LYS A 88 0.09 99.89 -59.17
C LYS A 88 -0.60 98.96 -58.16
N LYS A 89 -1.89 99.18 -57.86
CA LYS A 89 -2.66 98.37 -56.91
C LYS A 89 -3.08 97.01 -57.49
N PHE A 90 -3.30 96.93 -58.81
CA PHE A 90 -3.60 95.67 -59.51
C PHE A 90 -2.43 94.68 -59.52
N SER A 91 -1.19 95.17 -59.53
CA SER A 91 0.01 94.32 -59.43
C SER A 91 0.14 93.55 -58.10
N ASN A 92 -0.60 93.92 -57.06
CA ASN A 92 -0.63 93.23 -55.77
C ASN A 92 -1.72 92.12 -55.71
N LEU A 93 -2.57 91.97 -56.72
CA LEU A 93 -3.59 90.90 -56.77
C LEU A 93 -3.02 89.58 -57.34
N THR A 94 -1.96 89.66 -58.14
CA THR A 94 -1.25 88.49 -58.69
C THR A 94 -0.51 87.68 -57.62
N THR A 95 -0.09 88.30 -56.52
CA THR A 95 0.49 87.61 -55.34
C THR A 95 -0.55 86.88 -54.49
N LEU A 96 -1.84 87.20 -54.61
CA LEU A 96 -2.92 86.51 -53.91
C LEU A 96 -3.27 85.17 -54.59
N GLY A 97 -3.22 85.12 -55.93
CA GLY A 97 -3.46 83.88 -56.69
C GLY A 97 -2.43 82.78 -56.42
N THR A 98 -1.17 83.15 -56.20
CA THR A 98 -0.11 82.21 -55.81
C THR A 98 -0.29 81.67 -54.38
N LEU A 99 -0.79 82.51 -53.46
CA LEU A 99 -1.04 82.13 -52.07
C LEU A 99 -2.23 81.17 -51.92
N VAL A 100 -3.30 81.38 -52.71
CA VAL A 100 -4.48 80.48 -52.75
C VAL A 100 -4.12 79.11 -53.33
N ASN A 101 -3.30 79.04 -54.37
CA ASN A 101 -2.82 77.76 -54.92
C ASN A 101 -1.98 76.97 -53.91
N LEU A 102 -1.11 77.65 -53.15
CA LEU A 102 -0.29 77.03 -52.12
C LEU A 102 -1.13 76.51 -50.93
N LEU A 103 -2.15 77.26 -50.51
CA LEU A 103 -3.13 76.81 -49.51
C LEU A 103 -3.93 75.60 -49.99
N THR A 104 -4.35 75.59 -51.24
CA THR A 104 -5.13 74.47 -51.82
C THR A 104 -4.31 73.18 -51.87
N LEU A 105 -3.02 73.27 -52.21
CA LEU A 105 -2.09 72.13 -52.17
C LEU A 105 -1.89 71.62 -50.73
N LYS A 106 -1.66 72.51 -49.77
CA LYS A 106 -1.50 72.13 -48.36
C LYS A 106 -2.75 71.49 -47.76
N VAL A 107 -3.94 71.99 -48.08
CA VAL A 107 -5.23 71.41 -47.63
C VAL A 107 -5.43 70.01 -48.22
N LYS A 108 -5.03 69.79 -49.48
CA LYS A 108 -5.12 68.48 -50.14
C LYS A 108 -4.13 67.48 -49.53
N GLU A 109 -2.94 67.93 -49.14
CA GLU A 109 -1.92 67.13 -48.47
C GLU A 109 -2.35 66.75 -47.05
N THR A 110 -2.85 67.70 -46.26
CA THR A 110 -3.39 67.41 -44.91
C THR A 110 -4.63 66.53 -44.93
N ALA A 111 -5.49 66.64 -45.95
CA ALA A 111 -6.62 65.71 -46.11
C ALA A 111 -6.17 64.27 -46.38
N LYS A 112 -5.06 64.09 -47.13
CA LYS A 112 -4.46 62.78 -47.40
C LYS A 112 -3.82 62.20 -46.14
N GLU A 113 -3.11 63.02 -45.37
CA GLU A 113 -2.54 62.64 -44.07
C GLU A 113 -3.63 62.29 -43.04
N LEU A 114 -4.74 63.04 -43.00
CA LEU A 114 -5.89 62.76 -42.13
C LEU A 114 -6.58 61.43 -42.50
N GLY A 115 -6.66 61.13 -43.81
CA GLY A 115 -7.16 59.84 -44.31
C GLY A 115 -6.29 58.66 -43.86
N ALA A 116 -4.97 58.80 -43.97
CA ALA A 116 -4.01 57.81 -43.48
C ALA A 116 -4.09 57.65 -41.95
N LEU A 117 -4.23 58.74 -41.19
CA LEU A 117 -4.42 58.69 -39.74
C LEU A 117 -5.70 57.95 -39.33
N LYS A 118 -6.79 58.17 -40.06
CA LYS A 118 -8.07 57.50 -39.82
C LYS A 118 -7.99 56.01 -40.12
N GLN A 119 -7.26 55.63 -41.17
CA GLN A 119 -7.00 54.23 -41.50
C GLN A 119 -6.14 53.55 -40.41
N ILE A 120 -5.06 54.19 -39.97
CA ILE A 120 -4.20 53.71 -38.88
C ILE A 120 -5.02 53.54 -37.59
N ASN A 121 -5.90 54.49 -37.26
CA ASN A 121 -6.76 54.38 -36.08
C ASN A 121 -7.74 53.20 -36.18
N ASN A 122 -8.31 52.95 -37.36
CA ASN A 122 -9.18 51.80 -37.58
C ASN A 122 -8.40 50.48 -37.46
N GLU A 123 -7.20 50.40 -38.03
CA GLU A 123 -6.30 49.24 -37.88
C GLU A 123 -5.91 49.03 -36.41
N PHE A 124 -5.67 50.11 -35.65
CA PHE A 124 -5.38 50.04 -34.21
C PHE A 124 -6.58 49.54 -33.41
N THR A 125 -7.80 49.97 -33.74
CA THR A 125 -9.02 49.45 -33.09
C THR A 125 -9.25 47.97 -33.42
N ALA A 126 -9.04 47.54 -34.66
CA ALA A 126 -9.15 46.14 -35.06
C ALA A 126 -8.08 45.26 -34.39
N ALA A 127 -6.84 45.76 -34.28
CA ALA A 127 -5.76 45.10 -33.56
C ALA A 127 -6.07 44.97 -32.06
N ASN A 128 -6.63 46.02 -31.44
CA ASN A 128 -7.05 46.02 -30.04
C ASN A 128 -8.18 45.01 -29.79
N ASP A 129 -9.19 44.94 -30.66
CA ASP A 129 -10.26 43.96 -30.55
C ASP A 129 -9.76 42.52 -30.72
N THR A 130 -8.81 42.31 -31.65
CA THR A 130 -8.14 41.02 -31.83
C THR A 130 -7.32 40.63 -30.59
N LEU A 131 -6.61 41.59 -29.98
CA LEU A 131 -5.88 41.40 -28.73
C LEU A 131 -6.82 41.05 -27.58
N LYS A 132 -7.93 41.77 -27.41
CA LYS A 132 -8.95 41.45 -26.39
C LYS A 132 -9.50 40.04 -26.58
N LYS A 133 -9.77 39.63 -27.82
CA LYS A 133 -10.23 38.28 -28.13
C LYS A 133 -9.18 37.23 -27.74
N LYS A 134 -7.92 37.40 -28.14
CA LYS A 134 -6.81 36.50 -27.76
C LYS A 134 -6.60 36.46 -26.25
N ILE A 135 -6.68 37.58 -25.56
CA ILE A 135 -6.60 37.64 -24.08
C ILE A 135 -7.73 36.83 -23.45
N SER A 136 -8.95 36.94 -23.98
CA SER A 136 -10.08 36.15 -23.48
C SER A 136 -9.92 34.64 -23.73
N GLU A 137 -9.36 34.25 -24.89
CA GLU A 137 -9.08 32.86 -25.23
C GLU A 137 -7.98 32.27 -24.34
N VAL A 138 -6.89 33.02 -24.12
CA VAL A 138 -5.82 32.65 -23.19
C VAL A 138 -6.35 32.52 -21.77
N LYS A 139 -7.20 33.44 -21.31
CA LYS A 139 -7.84 33.35 -19.99
C LYS A 139 -8.68 32.08 -19.85
N LYS A 140 -9.49 31.73 -20.86
CA LYS A 140 -10.26 30.47 -20.87
C LYS A 140 -9.36 29.23 -20.84
N ILE A 141 -8.23 29.24 -21.55
CA ILE A 141 -7.25 28.14 -21.51
C ILE A 141 -6.64 28.02 -20.11
N PHE A 142 -6.27 29.14 -19.49
CA PHE A 142 -5.73 29.18 -18.14
C PHE A 142 -6.73 28.67 -17.10
N ASP A 143 -7.99 29.11 -17.17
CA ASP A 143 -9.06 28.66 -16.27
C ASP A 143 -9.33 27.15 -16.43
N LYS A 144 -9.34 26.64 -17.68
CA LYS A 144 -9.42 25.19 -17.95
C LYS A 144 -8.22 24.44 -17.40
N GLY A 145 -7.01 25.00 -17.53
CA GLY A 145 -5.78 24.44 -16.99
C GLY A 145 -5.83 24.34 -15.47
N LYS A 146 -6.29 25.41 -14.81
CA LYS A 146 -6.48 25.46 -13.36
C LYS A 146 -7.51 24.42 -12.88
N SER A 147 -8.66 24.33 -13.55
CA SER A 147 -9.67 23.31 -13.22
C SER A 147 -9.11 21.88 -13.33
N LYS A 148 -8.38 21.58 -14.41
CA LYS A 148 -7.74 20.26 -14.58
C LYS A 148 -6.67 19.99 -13.51
N LEU A 149 -5.94 21.02 -13.09
CA LEU A 149 -4.96 20.91 -12.01
C LEU A 149 -5.65 20.61 -10.68
N ASP A 150 -6.75 21.30 -10.36
CA ASP A 150 -7.55 21.07 -9.16
C ASP A 150 -8.14 19.66 -9.13
N ASP A 151 -8.62 19.15 -10.28
CA ASP A 151 -9.13 17.77 -10.40
C ASP A 151 -8.01 16.75 -10.14
N LYS A 152 -6.81 16.96 -10.71
CA LYS A 152 -5.64 16.10 -10.44
C LYS A 152 -5.19 16.17 -8.98
N ILE A 153 -5.27 17.33 -8.34
CA ILE A 153 -4.95 17.48 -6.91
C ILE A 153 -5.92 16.64 -6.08
N LYS A 154 -7.22 16.65 -6.40
CA LYS A 154 -8.22 15.80 -5.71
C LYS A 154 -7.97 14.31 -5.93
N GLU A 155 -7.58 13.91 -7.15
CA GLU A 155 -7.20 12.51 -7.43
C GLU A 155 -5.97 12.10 -6.60
N LEU A 156 -4.94 12.95 -6.53
CA LEU A 156 -3.75 12.69 -5.72
C LEU A 156 -4.07 12.60 -4.23
N GLN A 157 -4.97 13.44 -3.71
CA GLN A 157 -5.44 13.35 -2.32
C GLN A 157 -6.14 12.02 -2.04
N LYS A 158 -6.99 11.53 -2.95
CA LYS A 158 -7.62 10.20 -2.81
C LYS A 158 -6.59 9.07 -2.82
N VAL A 159 -5.56 9.19 -3.64
CA VAL A 159 -4.45 8.22 -3.68
C VAL A 159 -3.67 8.27 -2.36
N GLU A 160 -3.41 9.45 -1.81
CA GLU A 160 -2.76 9.62 -0.50
C GLU A 160 -3.57 8.97 0.63
N GLU A 161 -4.89 9.18 0.66
CA GLU A 161 -5.78 8.55 1.64
C GLU A 161 -5.76 7.02 1.50
N SER A 162 -5.80 6.51 0.27
CA SER A 162 -5.73 5.07 -0.01
C SER A 162 -4.37 4.47 0.38
N LEU A 163 -3.29 5.24 0.27
CA LEU A 163 -1.95 4.84 0.69
C LEU A 163 -1.87 4.75 2.22
N LYS A 164 -2.39 5.74 2.95
CA LYS A 164 -2.47 5.73 4.42
C LYS A 164 -3.30 4.56 4.94
N GLU A 165 -4.39 4.24 4.26
CA GLU A 165 -5.20 3.06 4.61
C GLU A 165 -4.46 1.75 4.35
N THR A 166 -3.71 1.66 3.26
CA THR A 166 -2.84 0.50 2.98
C THR A 166 -1.72 0.35 4.01
N GLU A 167 -1.12 1.46 4.45
CA GLU A 167 -0.09 1.49 5.49
C GLU A 167 -0.62 0.95 6.82
N ARG A 168 -1.81 1.39 7.26
CA ARG A 168 -2.49 0.85 8.44
C ARG A 168 -2.77 -0.65 8.31
N LYS A 169 -3.24 -1.10 7.14
CA LYS A 169 -3.46 -2.53 6.87
C LYS A 169 -2.17 -3.34 6.95
N MET A 170 -1.04 -2.79 6.49
CA MET A 170 0.27 -3.42 6.65
C MET A 170 0.72 -3.49 8.11
N GLU A 171 0.47 -2.47 8.92
CA GLU A 171 0.75 -2.52 10.36
C GLU A 171 -0.05 -3.62 11.07
N VAL A 172 -1.35 -3.73 10.76
CA VAL A 172 -2.21 -4.79 11.28
C VAL A 172 -1.73 -6.16 10.82
N LEU A 173 -1.35 -6.31 9.55
CA LEU A 173 -0.82 -7.55 9.01
C LEU A 173 0.48 -7.97 9.72
N ASN A 174 1.37 -7.00 10.00
CA ASN A 174 2.61 -7.25 10.72
C ASN A 174 2.36 -7.69 12.16
N LEU A 175 1.40 -7.06 12.86
CA LEU A 175 0.97 -7.49 14.19
C LEU A 175 0.37 -8.91 14.19
N LEU A 176 -0.43 -9.25 13.17
CA LEU A 176 -0.98 -10.60 13.01
C LEU A 176 0.13 -11.62 12.72
N TYR A 177 1.11 -11.25 11.89
CA TYR A 177 2.26 -12.10 11.58
C TYR A 177 3.09 -12.41 12.83
N GLU A 178 3.39 -11.42 13.67
CA GLU A 178 4.12 -11.65 14.93
C GLU A 178 3.31 -12.49 15.93
N LYS A 179 1.98 -12.30 16.01
CA LYS A 179 1.11 -13.16 16.82
C LYS A 179 1.11 -14.60 16.32
N LEU A 180 1.00 -14.79 14.99
CA LEU A 180 1.03 -16.10 14.36
C LEU A 180 2.37 -16.78 14.63
N LYS A 181 3.49 -16.08 14.43
CA LYS A 181 4.84 -16.58 14.71
C LYS A 181 5.01 -17.04 16.15
N LYS A 182 4.54 -16.25 17.13
CA LYS A 182 4.55 -16.62 18.54
C LYS A 182 3.68 -17.84 18.82
N SER A 183 2.48 -17.90 18.23
CA SER A 183 1.56 -19.04 18.36
C SER A 183 2.14 -20.32 17.75
N THR A 184 2.76 -20.24 16.58
CA THR A 184 3.42 -21.39 15.93
C THR A 184 4.59 -21.90 16.76
N HIS A 185 5.37 -21.00 17.37
CA HIS A 185 6.45 -21.41 18.27
C HIS A 185 5.91 -22.10 19.53
N LEU A 186 4.88 -21.55 20.18
CA LEU A 186 4.24 -22.16 21.34
C LEU A 186 3.67 -23.54 21.00
N PHE A 187 2.96 -23.65 19.88
CA PHE A 187 2.45 -24.93 19.37
C PHE A 187 3.58 -25.94 19.14
N SER A 188 4.71 -25.52 18.58
CA SER A 188 5.87 -26.40 18.38
C SER A 188 6.46 -26.91 19.70
N VAL A 189 6.50 -26.07 20.73
CA VAL A 189 6.96 -26.47 22.08
C VAL A 189 5.99 -27.47 22.70
N GLU A 190 4.69 -27.19 22.68
CA GLU A 190 3.66 -28.10 23.19
C GLU A 190 3.65 -29.46 22.45
N MET A 191 3.85 -29.44 21.13
CA MET A 191 3.98 -30.68 20.34
C MET A 191 5.21 -31.49 20.72
N GLN A 192 6.34 -30.84 21.03
CA GLN A 192 7.53 -31.54 21.50
C GLN A 192 7.30 -32.16 22.88
N GLU A 193 6.68 -31.43 23.81
CA GLU A 193 6.30 -31.99 25.12
C GLU A 193 5.31 -33.15 25.01
N LEU A 194 4.41 -33.11 24.03
CA LEU A 194 3.48 -34.22 23.76
C LEU A 194 4.22 -35.45 23.23
N ILE A 195 5.20 -35.26 22.34
CA ILE A 195 6.08 -36.33 21.84
C ILE A 195 6.86 -36.95 23.01
N ASP A 196 7.46 -36.13 23.86
CA ASP A 196 8.25 -36.60 25.00
C ASP A 196 7.37 -37.37 26.00
N ARG A 197 6.16 -36.88 26.28
CA ARG A 197 5.16 -37.60 27.11
C ARG A 197 4.73 -38.92 26.48
N SER A 198 4.53 -38.96 25.17
CA SER A 198 4.16 -40.18 24.45
C SER A 198 5.28 -41.24 24.51
N LEU A 199 6.54 -40.81 24.39
CA LEU A 199 7.69 -41.71 24.55
C LEU A 199 7.77 -42.27 25.98
N HIS A 200 7.63 -41.42 27.00
CA HIS A 200 7.58 -41.88 28.39
C HIS A 200 6.42 -42.86 28.64
N PHE A 201 5.24 -42.58 28.07
CA PHE A 201 4.10 -43.49 28.18
C PHE A 201 4.38 -44.84 27.52
N LYS A 202 5.05 -44.85 26.37
CA LYS A 202 5.48 -46.08 25.70
C LYS A 202 6.47 -46.87 26.57
N GLU A 203 7.48 -46.21 27.16
CA GLU A 203 8.44 -46.85 28.07
C GLU A 203 7.74 -47.45 29.29
N THR A 204 6.80 -46.71 29.88
CA THR A 204 5.98 -47.19 31.00
C THR A 204 5.13 -48.41 30.58
N GLY A 205 4.58 -48.40 29.36
CA GLY A 205 3.83 -49.53 28.81
C GLY A 205 4.69 -50.78 28.64
N GLU A 206 5.93 -50.64 28.17
CA GLU A 206 6.87 -51.76 28.07
C GLU A 206 7.29 -52.29 29.45
N GLN A 207 7.48 -51.41 30.44
CA GLN A 207 7.74 -51.82 31.82
C GLN A 207 6.57 -52.61 32.40
N PHE A 208 5.34 -52.10 32.25
CA PHE A 208 4.14 -52.78 32.72
C PHE A 208 3.97 -54.15 32.05
N LYS A 209 4.23 -54.24 30.75
CA LYS A 209 4.22 -55.51 30.02
C LYS A 209 5.25 -56.50 30.60
N GLY A 210 6.46 -56.04 30.88
CA GLY A 210 7.49 -56.87 31.53
C GLY A 210 7.08 -57.36 32.92
N GLU A 211 6.37 -56.54 33.70
CA GLU A 211 5.82 -56.96 34.99
C GLU A 211 4.71 -58.01 34.85
N VAL A 212 3.83 -57.87 33.85
CA VAL A 212 2.79 -58.87 33.55
C VAL A 212 3.42 -60.20 33.14
N ASP A 213 4.39 -60.18 32.22
CA ASP A 213 5.10 -61.38 31.78
C ASP A 213 5.80 -62.09 32.97
N ARG A 214 6.35 -61.31 33.91
CA ARG A 214 6.94 -61.85 35.15
C ARG A 214 5.89 -62.50 36.05
N PHE A 215 4.75 -61.84 36.28
CA PHE A 215 3.68 -62.40 37.11
C PHE A 215 3.07 -63.66 36.49
N ASP A 216 2.96 -63.73 35.17
CA ASP A 216 2.52 -64.94 34.48
C ASP A 216 3.52 -66.09 34.68
N GLY A 217 4.83 -65.80 34.64
CA GLY A 217 5.87 -66.77 34.98
C GLY A 217 5.77 -67.27 36.43
N GLU A 218 5.67 -66.35 37.39
CA GLU A 218 5.50 -66.67 38.82
C GLU A 218 4.23 -67.51 39.07
N ASN A 219 3.13 -67.22 38.36
CA ASN A 219 1.89 -67.99 38.44
C ASN A 219 2.04 -69.42 37.92
N GLU A 220 2.79 -69.64 36.84
CA GLU A 220 3.07 -70.99 36.34
C GLU A 220 3.96 -71.78 37.33
N GLU A 221 4.95 -71.13 37.95
CA GLU A 221 5.75 -71.76 39.01
C GLU A 221 4.89 -72.16 40.21
N LEU A 222 3.99 -71.29 40.66
CA LEU A 222 3.04 -71.60 41.74
C LEU A 222 2.11 -72.76 41.38
N LYS A 223 1.63 -72.85 40.14
CA LYS A 223 0.82 -74.00 39.68
C LYS A 223 1.60 -75.31 39.75
N ILE A 224 2.87 -75.30 39.34
CA ILE A 224 3.73 -76.48 39.45
C ILE A 224 3.92 -76.87 40.92
N MET A 225 4.19 -75.89 41.78
CA MET A 225 4.37 -76.13 43.22
C MET A 225 3.12 -76.73 43.88
N ILE A 226 1.93 -76.20 43.57
CA ILE A 226 0.65 -76.74 44.05
C ILE A 226 0.48 -78.19 43.60
N LYS A 227 0.74 -78.48 42.32
CA LYS A 227 0.63 -79.85 41.78
C LYS A 227 1.57 -80.83 42.47
N ASN A 228 2.80 -80.41 42.77
CA ASN A 228 3.74 -81.25 43.51
C ASN A 228 3.27 -81.49 44.95
N PHE A 229 2.80 -80.44 45.64
CA PHE A 229 2.28 -80.54 47.00
C PHE A 229 1.04 -81.45 47.08
N ASP A 230 0.13 -81.36 46.10
CA ASP A 230 -1.02 -82.27 46.00
C ASP A 230 -0.57 -83.74 45.79
N GLY A 231 0.49 -83.94 45.01
CA GLY A 231 1.12 -85.25 44.82
C GLY A 231 1.69 -85.82 46.11
N GLU A 232 2.55 -85.04 46.79
CA GLU A 232 3.13 -85.43 48.09
C GLU A 232 2.04 -85.71 49.13
N ASN A 233 1.00 -84.89 49.19
CA ASN A 233 -0.11 -85.07 50.13
C ASN A 233 -0.92 -86.35 49.84
N SER A 234 -1.05 -86.74 48.57
CA SER A 234 -1.64 -88.02 48.19
C SER A 234 -0.77 -89.21 48.59
N GLU A 235 0.56 -89.09 48.47
CA GLU A 235 1.51 -90.12 48.92
C GLU A 235 1.44 -90.29 50.45
N PHE A 236 1.45 -89.20 51.21
CA PHE A 236 1.28 -89.24 52.67
C PHE A 236 -0.05 -89.86 53.10
N ALA A 237 -1.14 -89.57 52.38
CA ALA A 237 -2.44 -90.18 52.67
C ALA A 237 -2.41 -91.71 52.49
N GLU A 238 -1.74 -92.19 51.45
CA GLU A 238 -1.57 -93.62 51.19
C GLU A 238 -0.66 -94.29 52.24
N GLU A 239 0.47 -93.67 52.58
CA GLU A 239 1.36 -94.16 53.64
C GLU A 239 0.64 -94.26 55.00
N ASN A 240 -0.15 -93.24 55.35
CA ASN A 240 -0.91 -93.23 56.60
C ASN A 240 -2.00 -94.31 56.61
N ASN A 241 -2.63 -94.59 55.47
CA ASN A 241 -3.58 -95.69 55.33
C ASN A 241 -2.88 -97.05 55.51
N GLN A 242 -1.69 -97.25 54.92
CA GLN A 242 -0.90 -98.46 55.10
C GLN A 242 -0.46 -98.66 56.55
N LEU A 243 -0.05 -97.58 57.24
CA LEU A 243 0.27 -97.61 58.66
C LEU A 243 -0.95 -97.97 59.52
N ALA A 244 -2.14 -97.46 59.19
CA ALA A 244 -3.38 -97.82 59.87
C ALA A 244 -3.70 -99.32 59.73
N ILE A 245 -3.61 -99.85 58.50
CA ILE A 245 -3.80 -101.29 58.21
C ILE A 245 -2.78 -102.14 58.98
N PHE A 246 -1.51 -101.72 59.00
CA PHE A 246 -0.47 -102.42 59.75
C PHE A 246 -0.77 -102.41 61.26
N ASN A 247 -1.16 -101.26 61.82
CA ASN A 247 -1.47 -101.12 63.24
C ASN A 247 -2.68 -101.98 63.66
N ASP A 248 -3.71 -102.07 62.83
CA ASP A 248 -4.87 -102.93 63.07
C ASP A 248 -4.49 -104.43 63.05
N SER A 249 -3.64 -104.82 62.10
CA SER A 249 -3.08 -106.17 62.02
C SER A 249 -2.25 -106.50 63.26
N PHE A 250 -1.35 -105.60 63.66
CA PHE A 250 -0.52 -105.76 64.86
C PHE A 250 -1.36 -105.86 66.14
N THR A 251 -2.38 -105.01 66.27
CA THR A 251 -3.33 -105.04 67.39
C THR A 251 -4.07 -106.38 67.47
N THR A 252 -4.48 -106.92 66.32
CA THR A 252 -5.11 -108.25 66.23
C THR A 252 -4.17 -109.35 66.68
N GLN A 253 -2.91 -109.32 66.25
CA GLN A 253 -1.89 -110.29 66.67
C GLN A 253 -1.62 -110.22 68.18
N LEU A 254 -1.53 -109.01 68.75
CA LEU A 254 -1.39 -108.83 70.20
C LEU A 254 -2.58 -109.43 70.97
N GLN A 255 -3.81 -109.23 70.49
CA GLN A 255 -5.00 -109.83 71.11
C GLN A 255 -4.97 -111.36 71.04
N GLN A 256 -4.54 -111.93 69.92
CA GLN A 256 -4.37 -113.38 69.77
C GLN A 256 -3.30 -113.94 70.71
N MET A 257 -2.13 -113.31 70.79
CA MET A 257 -1.07 -113.71 71.73
C MET A 257 -1.53 -113.61 73.19
N LYS A 258 -2.28 -112.55 73.54
CA LYS A 258 -2.85 -112.40 74.87
C LYS A 258 -3.80 -113.56 75.21
N LYS A 259 -4.70 -113.91 74.27
CA LYS A 259 -5.61 -115.05 74.44
C LYS A 259 -4.86 -116.37 74.60
N MET A 260 -3.86 -116.62 73.75
CA MET A 260 -3.02 -117.81 73.83
C MET A 260 -2.28 -117.89 75.18
N SER A 261 -1.75 -116.76 75.67
CA SER A 261 -1.13 -116.70 76.99
C SER A 261 -2.11 -116.96 78.14
N GLU A 262 -3.35 -116.46 78.03
CA GLU A 262 -4.42 -116.76 79.00
C GLU A 262 -4.82 -118.25 78.97
N ASP A 263 -4.88 -118.85 77.78
CA ASP A 263 -5.17 -120.28 77.59
C ASP A 263 -4.02 -121.14 78.13
N ASP A 264 -2.77 -120.81 77.85
CA ASP A 264 -1.58 -121.47 78.42
C ASP A 264 -1.58 -121.41 79.95
N ARG A 265 -1.95 -120.26 80.52
CA ARG A 265 -2.06 -120.11 81.98
C ARG A 265 -3.16 -121.01 82.56
N ARG A 266 -4.28 -121.19 81.85
CA ARG A 266 -5.34 -122.13 82.27
C ARG A 266 -4.84 -123.57 82.22
N VAL A 267 -4.19 -123.97 81.13
CA VAL A 267 -3.59 -125.31 80.98
C VAL A 267 -2.57 -125.58 82.08
N GLN A 268 -1.71 -124.61 82.42
CA GLN A 268 -0.79 -124.72 83.55
C GLN A 268 -1.51 -124.92 84.89
N MET A 269 -2.59 -124.17 85.15
CA MET A 269 -3.39 -124.34 86.36
C MET A 269 -4.05 -125.72 86.44
N ASP A 270 -4.56 -126.24 85.31
CA ASP A 270 -5.21 -127.55 85.26
C ASP A 270 -4.18 -128.68 85.41
N LEU A 271 -3.01 -128.60 84.75
CA LEU A 271 -1.87 -129.50 84.98
C LEU A 271 -1.41 -129.49 86.43
N GLN A 272 -1.34 -128.30 87.06
CA GLN A 272 -0.95 -128.19 88.47
C GLN A 272 -1.95 -128.89 89.38
N LYS A 273 -3.26 -128.75 89.12
CA LYS A 273 -4.31 -129.49 89.85
C LYS A 273 -4.21 -131.00 89.64
N GLU A 274 -3.96 -131.45 88.40
CA GLU A 274 -3.76 -132.88 88.11
C GLU A 274 -2.53 -133.43 88.84
N ILE A 275 -1.40 -132.72 88.84
CA ILE A 275 -0.20 -133.09 89.61
C ILE A 275 -0.51 -133.19 91.11
N GLU A 276 -1.26 -132.24 91.68
CA GLU A 276 -1.70 -132.31 93.08
C GLU A 276 -2.57 -133.54 93.35
N GLN A 277 -3.52 -133.86 92.46
CA GLN A 277 -4.35 -135.06 92.58
C GLN A 277 -3.52 -136.34 92.48
N LEU A 278 -2.60 -136.41 91.53
CA LEU A 278 -1.72 -137.56 91.29
C LEU A 278 -0.77 -137.77 92.48
N ASN A 279 -0.25 -136.69 93.08
CA ASN A 279 0.52 -136.74 94.31
C ASN A 279 -0.31 -137.26 95.49
N ARG A 280 -1.58 -136.86 95.63
CA ARG A 280 -2.49 -137.41 96.66
C ARG A 280 -2.73 -138.90 96.44
N SER A 281 -3.08 -139.31 95.23
CA SER A 281 -3.27 -140.73 94.88
C SER A 281 -2.01 -141.55 95.10
N SER A 282 -0.83 -141.02 94.75
CA SER A 282 0.46 -141.66 95.00
C SER A 282 0.74 -141.81 96.50
N ALA A 283 0.42 -140.80 97.31
CA ALA A 283 0.51 -140.89 98.76
C ALA A 283 -0.45 -141.93 99.36
N GLU A 284 -1.67 -142.04 98.82
CA GLU A 284 -2.63 -143.08 99.19
C GLU A 284 -2.14 -144.48 98.83
N ILE A 285 -1.61 -144.69 97.61
CA ILE A 285 -0.99 -145.95 97.18
C ILE A 285 0.21 -146.28 98.07
N SER A 286 1.08 -145.32 98.38
CA SER A 286 2.22 -145.53 99.27
C SER A 286 1.78 -145.95 100.67
N SER A 287 0.71 -145.34 101.19
CA SER A 287 0.08 -145.74 102.46
C SER A 287 -0.52 -147.15 102.37
N MET A 288 -1.19 -147.49 101.27
CA MET A 288 -1.70 -148.85 101.01
C MET A 288 -0.58 -149.88 100.92
N ASN A 289 0.51 -149.59 100.20
CA ASN A 289 1.69 -150.44 100.11
C ASN A 289 2.32 -150.63 101.50
N HIS A 290 2.47 -149.57 102.29
CA HIS A 290 2.98 -149.70 103.66
C HIS A 290 2.06 -150.60 104.52
N LYS A 291 0.74 -150.50 104.35
CA LYS A 291 -0.22 -151.40 105.03
C LYS A 291 -0.09 -152.85 104.55
N ILE A 292 0.11 -153.08 103.25
CA ILE A 292 0.35 -154.41 102.66
C ILE A 292 1.67 -154.99 103.18
N GLU A 293 2.76 -154.23 103.16
CA GLU A 293 4.06 -154.66 103.71
C GLU A 293 3.95 -155.02 105.19
N LYS A 294 3.21 -154.23 105.99
CA LYS A 294 2.92 -154.56 107.39
C LYS A 294 2.08 -155.83 107.53
N ALA A 295 1.17 -156.10 106.61
CA ALA A 295 0.36 -157.31 106.61
C ALA A 295 1.18 -158.54 106.19
N GLN A 296 2.06 -158.41 105.19
CA GLN A 296 3.00 -159.46 104.77
C GLN A 296 4.01 -159.79 105.86
N ALA A 297 4.61 -158.77 106.50
CA ALA A 297 5.53 -158.97 107.63
C ALA A 297 4.85 -159.59 108.87
N LYS A 298 3.52 -159.51 108.97
CA LYS A 298 2.73 -160.22 109.99
C LYS A 298 2.36 -161.66 109.60
N ALA A 299 2.37 -162.00 108.31
CA ALA A 299 2.07 -163.34 107.82
C ALA A 299 3.32 -164.26 107.80
N GLU A 300 4.53 -163.69 107.90
CA GLU A 300 5.81 -164.42 107.93
C GLU A 300 6.35 -164.70 109.35
N LYS A 301 5.54 -164.46 110.40
CA LYS A 301 5.81 -164.83 111.79
C LYS A 301 4.81 -165.86 112.29
#